data_AF-A0A1Y4GXW4-F1
#
_entry.id   AF-A0A1Y4GXW4-F1
#
_cell.length_a   1.000
_cell.length_b   1.000
_cell.length_c   1.000
_cell.angle_alpha   90.00
_cell.angle_beta   90.00
_cell.angle_gamma   90.00
#
_symmetry.space_group_name_H-M   'P 1'
#
loop_
_entity.id
_entity.type
_entity.pdbx_description
1 polymer ?
#
loop_
_entity_poly.entity_id
_entity_poly.type
_entity_poly.pdbx_seq_one_letter_code
_entity_poly.pdbx_strand_id
1 'polypeptide(L)'
;MLTLKQVIVESHDDLEIWSSITVWEGARQELVIQLEFTDYDDPDRESKTFATLDRDEAATLAKHLHITAEALPQALFDRYGDTSNLAVPSEVEALFQEILNFILDHGARYRLTQE
;
A
#
# COMPACT_ATOMS: atom_id res chain seq x y z
N MET A 1 7.30 -5.67 -19.07
CA MET A 1 6.91 -4.36 -18.51
C MET A 1 7.38 -4.39 -17.06
N LEU A 2 8.18 -3.42 -16.64
CA LEU A 2 8.65 -3.34 -15.25
C LEU A 2 7.50 -2.76 -14.43
N THR A 3 6.97 -3.56 -13.51
CA THR A 3 6.03 -3.09 -12.50
C THR A 3 6.71 -2.01 -11.66
N LEU A 4 6.25 -0.75 -11.76
CA LEU A 4 6.76 0.34 -10.94
C LEU A 4 6.19 0.19 -9.52
N LYS A 5 7.04 -0.17 -8.57
CA LYS A 5 6.73 -0.10 -7.14
C LYS A 5 6.89 1.33 -6.66
N GLN A 6 5.90 1.83 -5.94
CA GLN A 6 5.92 3.17 -5.36
C GLN A 6 5.78 3.06 -3.84
N VAL A 7 6.70 3.67 -3.11
CA VAL A 7 6.61 3.79 -1.66
C VAL A 7 5.70 4.98 -1.36
N ILE A 8 4.61 4.72 -0.64
CA ILE A 8 3.67 5.77 -0.21
C ILE A 8 4.24 6.49 0.99
N VAL A 9 4.68 5.75 2.00
CA VAL A 9 5.28 6.29 3.21
C VAL A 9 6.23 5.25 3.79
N GLU A 10 7.24 5.73 4.48
CA GLU A 10 8.13 4.95 5.33
C GLU A 10 8.26 5.65 6.68
N SER A 11 8.33 4.88 7.75
CA SER A 11 8.63 5.42 9.07
C SER A 11 10.11 5.76 9.19
N HIS A 12 10.44 6.59 10.18
CA HIS A 12 11.81 7.01 10.43
C HIS A 12 12.75 5.81 10.71
N ASP A 13 13.88 5.72 9.99
CA ASP A 13 14.84 4.60 10.09
C ASP A 13 15.52 4.46 11.47
N ASP A 14 15.68 5.55 12.23
CA ASP A 14 16.25 5.50 13.59
C ASP A 14 15.33 4.86 14.66
N LEU A 15 14.15 4.36 14.27
CA LEU A 15 13.24 3.66 15.19
C LEU A 15 13.59 2.16 15.28
N GLU A 16 13.29 1.56 16.44
CA GLU A 16 13.45 0.11 16.68
C GLU A 16 12.68 -0.73 15.65
N ILE A 17 11.50 -0.24 15.28
CA ILE A 17 10.63 -0.86 14.28
C ILE A 17 10.52 0.11 13.10
N TRP A 18 10.95 -0.35 11.94
CA TRP A 18 10.67 0.29 10.66
C TRP A 18 9.37 -0.24 10.07
N SER A 19 8.67 0.60 9.33
CA SER A 19 7.47 0.22 8.60
C SER A 19 7.31 1.02 7.33
N SER A 20 6.65 0.44 6.34
CA SER A 20 6.36 1.15 5.09
C SER A 20 5.08 0.67 4.43
N ILE A 21 4.51 1.55 3.61
CA ILE A 21 3.48 1.19 2.65
C ILE A 21 4.06 1.28 1.25
N THR A 22 3.96 0.19 0.49
CA THR A 22 4.35 0.15 -0.92
C THR A 22 3.17 -0.28 -1.78
N VAL A 23 2.97 0.38 -2.92
CA VAL A 23 1.92 0.06 -3.90
C VAL A 23 2.48 -0.24 -5.28
N TRP A 24 1.89 -1.19 -5.99
CA TRP A 24 2.26 -1.51 -7.37
C TRP A 24 1.17 -2.25 -8.13
N GLU A 25 1.30 -2.29 -9.47
CA GLU A 25 0.47 -3.12 -10.34
C GLU A 25 1.15 -4.49 -10.58
N GLY A 26 0.54 -5.57 -10.10
CA GLY A 26 1.05 -6.93 -10.27
C GLY A 26 0.93 -7.46 -11.70
N ALA A 27 1.48 -8.66 -11.94
CA ALA A 27 1.64 -9.20 -13.27
C ALA A 27 0.32 -9.61 -13.96
N ARG A 28 -0.77 -9.80 -13.19
CA ARG A 28 -2.12 -10.11 -13.70
C ARG A 28 -3.01 -8.87 -13.66
N GLN A 29 -2.42 -7.68 -13.61
CA GLN A 29 -3.10 -6.38 -13.50
C GLN A 29 -3.88 -6.22 -12.18
N GLU A 30 -3.47 -6.94 -11.14
CA GLU A 30 -3.89 -6.69 -9.76
C GLU A 30 -3.26 -5.40 -9.21
N LEU A 31 -3.99 -4.67 -8.38
CA LEU A 31 -3.38 -3.64 -7.53
C LEU A 31 -2.96 -4.29 -6.22
N VAL A 32 -1.70 -4.14 -5.84
CA VAL A 32 -1.17 -4.66 -4.58
C VAL A 32 -0.70 -3.50 -3.72
N ILE A 33 -1.15 -3.49 -2.47
CA ILE A 33 -0.70 -2.56 -1.43
C ILE A 33 -0.13 -3.42 -0.30
N GLN A 34 1.12 -3.17 0.06
CA GLN A 34 1.84 -3.89 1.09
C GLN A 34 2.09 -2.95 2.26
N LEU A 35 1.77 -3.40 3.47
CA LEU A 35 2.27 -2.87 4.73
C LEU A 35 3.38 -3.80 5.22
N GLU A 36 4.56 -3.28 5.46
CA GLU A 36 5.71 -4.03 5.99
C GLU A 36 6.10 -3.48 7.35
N PHE A 37 6.45 -4.38 8.27
CA PHE A 37 7.11 -4.07 9.53
C PHE A 37 8.43 -4.84 9.61
N THR A 38 9.49 -4.14 9.98
CA THR A 38 10.81 -4.70 10.22
C THR A 38 11.28 -4.28 11.61
N ASP A 39 11.46 -5.25 12.49
CA ASP A 39 12.04 -5.05 13.82
C ASP A 39 13.54 -5.35 13.71
N TYR A 40 14.38 -4.33 13.90
CA TYR A 40 15.83 -4.46 13.71
C TYR A 40 16.50 -5.30 14.82
N ASP A 41 15.84 -5.46 15.96
CA ASP A 41 16.35 -6.22 17.10
C ASP A 41 15.81 -7.67 17.11
N ASP A 42 14.61 -7.91 16.57
CA ASP A 42 13.99 -9.24 16.52
C ASP A 42 13.37 -9.59 15.16
N PRO A 43 14.09 -10.33 14.29
CA PRO A 43 13.60 -10.69 12.96
C PRO A 43 12.40 -11.64 12.98
N ASP A 44 12.12 -12.34 14.10
CA ASP A 44 10.92 -13.18 14.22
C ASP A 44 9.62 -12.35 14.30
N ARG A 45 9.74 -11.02 14.44
CA ARG A 45 8.61 -10.07 14.55
C ARG A 45 8.38 -9.28 13.26
N GLU A 46 9.17 -9.54 12.21
CA GLU A 46 8.91 -9.02 10.88
C GLU A 46 7.55 -9.51 10.38
N SER A 47 6.82 -8.65 9.67
CA SER A 47 5.55 -9.06 9.07
C SER A 47 5.23 -8.25 7.82
N LYS A 48 4.56 -8.91 6.87
CA LYS A 48 4.11 -8.27 5.63
C LYS A 48 2.64 -8.54 5.43
N THR A 49 1.84 -7.48 5.40
CA THR A 49 0.41 -7.56 5.13
C THR A 49 0.14 -7.03 3.72
N PHE A 50 -0.55 -7.80 2.91
CA PHE A 50 -0.90 -7.45 1.54
C PHE A 50 -2.40 -7.27 1.41
N ALA A 51 -2.82 -6.14 0.86
CA ALA A 51 -4.14 -5.95 0.28
C ALA A 51 -4.03 -6.08 -1.23
N THR A 52 -4.70 -7.09 -1.80
CA THR A 52 -4.71 -7.33 -3.24
C THR A 52 -6.10 -7.13 -3.80
N LEU A 53 -6.24 -6.21 -4.75
CA LEU A 53 -7.41 -6.07 -5.60
C LEU A 53 -7.11 -6.82 -6.88
N ASP A 54 -7.96 -7.78 -7.25
CA ASP A 54 -7.80 -8.42 -8.55
C ASP A 54 -8.08 -7.43 -9.70
N ARG A 55 -7.89 -7.90 -10.93
CA ARG A 55 -8.08 -7.08 -12.13
C ARG A 55 -9.45 -6.41 -12.22
N ASP A 56 -10.51 -7.11 -11.84
CA ASP A 56 -11.88 -6.59 -11.97
C ASP A 56 -12.17 -5.55 -10.88
N GLU A 57 -11.66 -5.77 -9.68
CA GLU A 57 -11.74 -4.82 -8.57
C GLU A 57 -10.88 -3.58 -8.80
N ALA A 58 -9.65 -3.74 -9.32
CA ALA A 58 -8.78 -2.65 -9.73
C ALA A 58 -9.42 -1.82 -10.86
N ALA A 59 -10.02 -2.48 -11.86
CA ALA A 59 -10.76 -1.78 -12.92
C ALA A 59 -11.98 -1.02 -12.39
N THR A 60 -12.67 -1.57 -11.39
CA THR A 60 -13.81 -0.90 -10.71
C THR A 60 -13.36 0.36 -10.00
N LEU A 61 -12.27 0.27 -9.22
CA LEU A 61 -11.68 1.42 -8.55
C LEU A 61 -11.25 2.50 -9.55
N ALA A 62 -10.50 2.12 -10.59
CA ALA A 62 -10.04 3.04 -11.63
C ALA A 62 -11.21 3.75 -12.34
N LYS A 63 -12.29 3.03 -12.62
CA LYS A 63 -13.50 3.59 -13.23
C LYS A 63 -14.15 4.65 -12.35
N HIS A 64 -14.26 4.42 -11.04
CA HIS A 64 -14.84 5.39 -10.11
C HIS A 64 -13.94 6.60 -9.87
N LEU A 65 -12.62 6.43 -10.04
CA LEU A 65 -11.64 7.52 -9.98
C LEU A 65 -11.43 8.23 -11.33
N HIS A 66 -12.11 7.78 -12.39
CA HIS A 66 -11.96 8.31 -13.75
C HIS A 66 -10.51 8.27 -14.30
N ILE A 67 -9.77 7.21 -13.96
CA ILE A 67 -8.39 6.96 -14.41
C ILE A 67 -8.24 5.55 -15.01
N THR A 68 -7.06 5.22 -15.53
CA THR A 68 -6.70 3.85 -15.94
C THR A 68 -6.21 3.04 -14.74
N ALA A 69 -6.38 1.71 -14.78
CA ALA A 69 -5.91 0.83 -13.70
C ALA A 69 -4.40 0.92 -13.48
N GLU A 70 -3.63 1.06 -14.55
CA GLU A 70 -2.17 1.25 -14.54
C GLU A 70 -1.74 2.54 -13.80
N ALA A 71 -2.63 3.52 -13.69
CA ALA A 71 -2.39 4.78 -12.99
C ALA A 71 -2.74 4.72 -11.49
N LEU A 72 -3.36 3.65 -11.00
CA LEU A 72 -3.76 3.52 -9.59
C LEU A 72 -2.60 3.66 -8.60
N PRO A 73 -1.42 3.03 -8.82
CA PRO A 73 -0.29 3.21 -7.91
C PRO A 73 0.13 4.68 -7.79
N GLN A 74 0.20 5.40 -8.92
CA GLN A 74 0.55 6.82 -8.94
C GLN A 74 -0.53 7.68 -8.27
N ALA A 75 -1.81 7.40 -8.54
CA ALA A 75 -2.91 8.14 -7.93
C ALA A 75 -2.95 7.99 -6.40
N LEU A 76 -2.59 6.81 -5.88
CA LEU A 76 -2.46 6.60 -4.44
C LEU A 76 -1.25 7.35 -3.88
N PHE A 77 -0.11 7.35 -4.58
CA PHE A 77 1.06 8.13 -4.20
C PHE A 77 0.77 9.64 -4.20
N ASP A 78 0.12 10.17 -5.24
CA ASP A 78 -0.21 11.60 -5.31
C ASP A 78 -1.16 12.04 -4.18
N ARG A 79 -1.94 11.12 -3.63
CA ARG A 79 -2.92 11.39 -2.56
C ARG A 79 -2.35 11.22 -1.16
N TYR A 80 -1.58 10.17 -0.94
CA TYR A 80 -1.13 9.74 0.40
C TYR A 80 0.39 9.75 0.57
N GLY A 81 1.13 10.03 -0.51
CA GLY A 81 2.58 10.02 -0.52
C GLY A 81 3.16 11.01 0.48
N ASP A 82 3.99 10.50 1.38
CA ASP A 82 4.79 11.30 2.31
C ASP A 82 6.24 10.82 2.27
N THR A 83 7.12 11.69 1.77
CA THR A 83 8.57 11.45 1.68
C THR A 83 9.33 12.18 2.77
N SER A 84 8.66 12.61 3.85
CA SER A 84 9.31 13.29 4.98
C SER A 84 10.12 12.35 5.86
N ASN A 85 9.81 11.05 5.84
CA ASN A 85 10.38 10.00 6.69
C ASN A 85 10.28 10.33 8.19
N LEU A 86 9.27 11.09 8.58
CA LEU A 86 9.02 11.48 9.98
C LEU A 86 7.95 10.63 10.65
N ALA A 87 7.26 9.78 9.89
CA ALA A 87 6.17 8.95 10.40
C ALA A 87 6.67 7.95 11.44
N VAL A 88 5.85 7.68 12.45
CA VAL A 88 6.06 6.52 13.35
C VAL A 88 5.27 5.31 12.84
N PRO A 89 5.63 4.07 13.21
CA PRO A 89 4.98 2.88 12.69
C PRO A 89 3.46 2.81 12.86
N SER A 90 2.93 3.37 13.96
CA SER A 90 1.49 3.43 14.16
C SER A 90 0.77 4.39 13.20
N GLU A 91 1.46 5.44 12.73
CA GLU A 91 0.92 6.35 11.71
C GLU A 91 0.92 5.69 10.34
N VAL A 92 1.97 4.93 10.02
CA VAL A 92 2.04 4.10 8.80
C VAL A 92 0.90 3.07 8.81
N GLU A 93 0.68 2.36 9.92
CA GLU A 93 -0.44 1.41 10.04
C GLU A 93 -1.81 2.10 9.88
N ALA A 94 -1.99 3.28 10.50
CA ALA A 94 -3.22 4.04 10.37
C ALA A 94 -3.47 4.48 8.92
N LEU A 95 -2.44 4.93 8.21
CA LEU A 95 -2.54 5.29 6.79
C LEU A 95 -2.90 4.07 5.93
N PHE A 96 -2.35 2.89 6.23
CA PHE A 96 -2.72 1.67 5.54
C PHE A 96 -4.23 1.41 5.67
N GLN A 97 -4.78 1.50 6.89
CA GLN A 97 -6.23 1.38 7.11
C GLN A 97 -7.04 2.45 6.37
N GLU A 98 -6.55 3.68 6.31
CA GLU A 98 -7.19 4.75 5.53
C GLU A 98 -7.26 4.43 4.04
N ILE A 99 -6.18 3.91 3.46
CA ILE A 99 -6.14 3.47 2.05
C ILE A 99 -7.14 2.34 1.82
N LEU A 100 -7.23 1.37 2.74
CA LEU A 100 -8.20 0.27 2.64
C LEU A 100 -9.64 0.77 2.71
N ASN A 101 -9.95 1.68 3.62
CA ASN A 101 -11.28 2.30 3.72
C ASN A 101 -11.61 3.08 2.45
N PHE A 102 -10.65 3.82 1.89
CA PHE A 102 -10.82 4.52 0.62
C PHE A 102 -11.21 3.57 -0.52
N ILE A 103 -10.59 2.38 -0.60
CA ILE A 103 -10.93 1.37 -1.61
C ILE A 103 -12.39 0.91 -1.46
N LEU A 104 -12.82 0.62 -0.22
CA LEU A 104 -14.18 0.18 0.08
C LEU A 104 -15.22 1.28 -0.21
N ASP A 105 -14.91 2.52 0.15
CA ASP A 105 -15.78 3.69 -0.10
C ASP A 105 -15.97 3.94 -1.59
N HIS A 106 -14.99 3.55 -2.41
CA HIS A 106 -15.08 3.59 -3.88
C HIS A 106 -15.60 2.26 -4.45
N GLY A 107 -16.22 1.41 -3.65
CA GLY A 107 -16.97 0.23 -4.10
C GLY A 107 -16.12 -0.93 -4.64
N ALA A 108 -14.80 -0.86 -4.50
CA ALA A 108 -13.90 -1.96 -4.83
C ALA A 108 -13.60 -2.80 -3.59
N ARG A 109 -13.20 -4.05 -3.80
CA ARG A 109 -12.89 -5.03 -2.75
C ARG A 109 -11.45 -5.49 -2.88
N TYR A 110 -10.88 -5.90 -1.76
CA TYR A 110 -9.54 -6.46 -1.69
C TYR A 110 -9.55 -7.74 -0.86
N ARG A 111 -8.50 -8.54 -1.03
CA ARG A 111 -8.17 -9.67 -0.15
C ARG A 111 -6.96 -9.31 0.69
N LEU A 112 -7.06 -9.54 2.00
CA LEU A 112 -5.92 -9.47 2.91
C LEU A 112 -5.20 -10.82 2.99
N THR A 113 -3.87 -10.79 2.92
CA THR A 113 -2.97 -11.91 3.17
C THR A 113 -1.82 -11.42 4.04
N GLN A 114 -1.32 -12.25 4.95
CA GLN A 114 -0.18 -11.91 5.82
C GLN A 114 0.92 -12.96 5.62
N GLU A 115 2.17 -12.50 5.51
CA GLU A 115 3.40 -13.28 5.47
C GLU A 115 4.29 -12.97 6.69
#